data_AF-A0A970RRG9-F1
#
_entry.id   AF-A0A970RRG9-F1
#
_cell.length_a   1.000
_cell.length_b   1.000
_cell.length_c   1.000
_cell.angle_alpha   90.00
_cell.angle_beta   90.00
_cell.angle_gamma   90.00
#
_symmetry.space_group_name_H-M   'P 1'
#
loop_
_entity.id
_entity.type
_entity.pdbx_description
1 polymer ?
#
loop_
_entity_poly.entity_id
_entity_poly.type
_entity_poly.pdbx_seq_one_letter_code
_entity_poly.pdbx_strand_id
1 'polypeptide(L)'
;GEPHSADYTEYRTEPNVVPVIWAEHESGFLAAVATALHLKEGEVAFVGGMEVPAVQKFNWGWQQGIKYANENLGTKIVMKQENTLYQGSFDNVAAGQQIAASMFDKGVDVIFAAAGGVGVGAINEAKNRVTAGKEVWIVGVDVDQYPEGLLPSGKSVILTSAQKYLDRASYDMIKAYLADKFPGGKRLDFGAANDGLGLPLVNPNLSDEVQAKVDEVFEKLKAGEIKVVAEVLPGMYN
;
A
#
# COMPACT_ATOMS: atom_id res chain seq x y z
N GLY A 1 2.82 1.66 15.85
CA GLY A 1 2.51 3.02 16.34
C GLY A 1 3.36 3.30 17.56
N GLU A 2 3.67 4.57 17.82
CA GLU A 2 4.43 4.97 19.01
C GLU A 2 3.44 5.41 20.08
N PRO A 3 3.60 5.03 21.36
CA PRO A 3 2.67 5.48 22.39
C PRO A 3 2.75 6.99 22.55
N HIS A 4 1.58 7.64 22.53
CA HIS A 4 1.45 9.08 22.58
C HIS A 4 0.21 9.53 23.37
N SER A 5 0.17 10.80 23.74
CA SER A 5 -1.02 11.47 24.27
C SER A 5 -2.14 11.53 23.23
N ALA A 6 -3.40 11.67 23.65
CA ALA A 6 -4.55 11.66 22.71
C ALA A 6 -4.49 12.74 21.62
N ASP A 7 -3.79 13.85 21.89
CA ASP A 7 -3.56 14.99 21.00
C ASP A 7 -2.24 14.89 20.21
N TYR A 8 -1.50 13.79 20.32
CA TYR A 8 -0.25 13.52 19.61
C TYR A 8 0.89 14.50 19.91
N THR A 9 0.85 15.21 21.05
CA THR A 9 1.88 16.19 21.43
C THR A 9 3.01 15.59 22.27
N GLU A 10 2.73 14.53 23.03
CA GLU A 10 3.72 13.86 23.87
C GLU A 10 3.89 12.40 23.42
N TYR A 11 5.14 11.97 23.22
CA TYR A 11 5.49 10.59 22.89
C TYR A 11 6.29 9.99 24.04
N ARG A 12 5.90 8.81 24.50
CA ARG A 12 6.55 8.15 25.64
C ARG A 12 6.58 6.65 25.47
N THR A 13 7.79 6.08 25.35
CA THR A 13 7.99 4.64 25.23
C THR A 13 8.49 4.06 26.54
N GLU A 14 7.69 3.18 27.16
CA GLU A 14 8.05 2.50 28.41
C GLU A 14 8.98 1.29 28.18
N PRO A 15 9.76 0.86 29.19
CA PRO A 15 10.65 -0.30 29.10
C PRO A 15 9.97 -1.63 28.78
N ASN A 16 8.65 -1.73 28.92
CA ASN A 16 7.86 -2.92 28.57
C ASN A 16 7.12 -2.77 27.22
N VAL A 17 7.43 -1.74 26.44
CA VAL A 17 6.79 -1.44 25.15
C VAL A 17 7.84 -1.39 24.04
N VAL A 18 7.50 -1.92 22.86
CA VAL A 18 8.30 -1.83 21.64
C VAL A 18 7.43 -1.21 20.54
N PRO A 19 7.61 0.09 20.22
CA PRO A 19 6.98 0.69 19.06
C PRO A 19 7.54 0.07 17.78
N VAL A 20 6.65 -0.43 16.94
CA VAL A 20 7.00 -0.85 15.58
C VAL A 20 6.39 0.13 14.59
N ILE A 21 7.24 0.73 13.76
CA ILE A 21 6.90 1.79 12.81
C ILE A 21 7.40 1.39 11.44
N TRP A 22 6.58 1.63 10.42
CA TRP A 22 6.94 1.41 9.02
C TRP A 22 7.11 2.72 8.27
N ALA A 23 7.85 2.64 7.17
CA ALA A 23 7.93 3.65 6.13
C ALA A 23 6.91 3.34 5.02
N GLU A 24 5.60 3.36 5.31
CA GLU A 24 4.55 2.88 4.38
C GLU A 24 4.53 3.57 3.01
N HIS A 25 5.07 4.79 2.94
CA HIS A 25 5.25 5.53 1.70
C HIS A 25 6.22 4.84 0.73
N GLU A 26 7.21 4.09 1.22
CA GLU A 26 8.15 3.37 0.34
C GLU A 26 7.48 2.18 -0.36
N SER A 27 6.64 1.39 0.34
CA SER A 27 5.88 0.31 -0.30
C SER A 27 4.74 0.83 -1.16
N GLY A 28 4.07 1.91 -0.74
CA GLY A 28 3.08 2.61 -1.58
C GLY A 28 3.70 3.14 -2.88
N PHE A 29 4.92 3.66 -2.83
CA PHE A 29 5.68 4.09 -4.00
C PHE A 29 6.02 2.92 -4.93
N LEU A 30 6.52 1.80 -4.41
CA LEU A 30 6.83 0.62 -5.22
C LEU A 30 5.58 0.08 -5.91
N ALA A 31 4.47 0.02 -5.20
CA ALA A 31 3.20 -0.44 -5.76
C ALA A 31 2.74 0.48 -6.91
N ALA A 32 2.89 1.80 -6.76
CA ALA A 32 2.60 2.76 -7.83
C ALA A 32 3.48 2.56 -9.06
N VAL A 33 4.78 2.32 -8.87
CA VAL A 33 5.70 2.03 -9.97
C VAL A 33 5.29 0.74 -10.70
N ALA A 34 4.96 -0.32 -9.96
CA ALA A 34 4.47 -1.58 -10.53
C ALA A 34 3.18 -1.35 -11.34
N THR A 35 2.21 -0.62 -10.78
CA THR A 35 0.96 -0.29 -11.46
C THR A 35 1.18 0.53 -12.73
N ALA A 36 2.01 1.56 -12.67
CA ALA A 36 2.28 2.41 -13.81
C ALA A 36 2.97 1.65 -14.95
N LEU A 37 3.93 0.80 -14.62
CA LEU A 37 4.63 -0.04 -15.59
C LEU A 37 3.73 -1.12 -16.20
N HIS A 38 2.75 -1.63 -15.44
CA HIS A 38 1.76 -2.59 -15.91
C HIS A 38 0.77 -1.93 -16.90
N LEU A 39 0.13 -0.83 -16.49
CA LEU A 39 -0.88 -0.16 -17.31
C LEU A 39 -0.31 0.63 -18.49
N LYS A 40 0.91 1.18 -18.34
CA LYS A 40 1.53 2.20 -19.21
C LYS A 40 0.79 3.53 -19.24
N GLU A 41 -0.52 3.54 -19.42
CA GLU A 41 -1.40 4.70 -19.35
C GLU A 41 -2.75 4.33 -18.72
N GLY A 42 -3.39 5.28 -18.04
CA GLY A 42 -4.67 5.01 -17.38
C GLY A 42 -4.94 5.93 -16.19
N GLU A 43 -6.07 5.69 -15.53
CA GLU A 43 -6.49 6.41 -14.33
C GLU A 43 -6.42 5.53 -13.09
N VAL A 44 -5.93 6.11 -12.01
CA VAL A 44 -5.80 5.42 -10.73
C VAL A 44 -6.44 6.21 -9.60
N ALA A 45 -6.73 5.49 -8.52
CA ALA A 45 -7.35 6.02 -7.31
C ALA A 45 -6.71 5.46 -6.05
N PHE A 46 -6.97 6.16 -4.94
CA PHE A 46 -6.61 5.74 -3.59
C PHE A 46 -7.86 5.71 -2.72
N VAL A 47 -8.07 4.59 -2.03
CA VAL A 47 -9.11 4.43 -1.01
C VAL A 47 -8.43 4.10 0.31
N GLY A 48 -8.50 5.04 1.25
CA GLY A 48 -8.07 4.88 2.63
C GLY A 48 -9.24 4.49 3.54
N GLY A 49 -8.92 3.78 4.62
CA GLY A 49 -9.87 3.53 5.71
C GLY A 49 -10.04 4.78 6.56
N MET A 50 -9.43 4.81 7.74
CA MET A 50 -9.31 6.04 8.54
C MET A 50 -8.14 6.90 8.06
N GLU A 51 -8.28 8.22 8.16
CA GLU A 51 -7.21 9.17 7.89
C GLU A 51 -6.22 9.22 9.07
N VAL A 52 -5.42 8.16 9.21
CA VAL A 52 -4.36 8.03 10.20
C VAL A 52 -2.99 8.06 9.52
N PRO A 53 -1.90 8.41 10.23
CA PRO A 53 -0.59 8.62 9.61
C PRO A 53 -0.09 7.46 8.75
N ALA A 54 -0.35 6.21 9.12
CA ALA A 54 0.04 5.04 8.33
C ALA A 54 -0.67 4.98 6.97
N VAL A 55 -1.97 5.30 6.92
CA VAL A 55 -2.76 5.29 5.68
C VAL A 55 -2.38 6.48 4.80
N GLN A 56 -2.16 7.65 5.40
CA GLN A 56 -1.68 8.83 4.67
C GLN A 56 -0.32 8.59 4.00
N LYS A 57 0.62 7.94 4.70
CA LYS A 57 1.92 7.56 4.10
C LYS A 57 1.76 6.67 2.87
N PHE A 58 0.87 5.69 2.88
CA PHE A 58 0.59 4.90 1.68
C PHE A 58 0.14 5.78 0.50
N ASN A 59 -0.79 6.70 0.73
CA ASN A 59 -1.26 7.64 -0.30
C ASN A 59 -0.13 8.53 -0.82
N TRP A 60 0.70 9.06 0.07
CA TRP A 60 1.82 9.91 -0.31
C TRP A 60 2.86 9.17 -1.14
N GLY A 61 3.17 7.92 -0.76
CA GLY A 61 4.01 7.03 -1.53
C GLY A 61 3.44 6.75 -2.92
N TRP A 62 2.15 6.42 -2.97
CA TRP A 62 1.42 6.13 -4.21
C TRP A 62 1.52 7.28 -5.23
N GLN A 63 1.24 8.51 -4.79
CA GLN A 63 1.33 9.68 -5.66
C GLN A 63 2.76 10.00 -6.11
N GLN A 64 3.74 9.85 -5.20
CA GLN A 64 5.16 10.02 -5.55
C GLN A 64 5.62 8.96 -6.57
N GLY A 65 5.17 7.71 -6.45
CA GLY A 65 5.51 6.62 -7.36
C GLY A 65 4.91 6.81 -8.76
N ILE A 66 3.66 7.28 -8.83
CA ILE A 66 3.01 7.65 -10.11
C ILE A 66 3.81 8.74 -10.81
N LYS A 67 4.16 9.81 -10.08
CA LYS A 67 4.96 10.91 -10.62
C LYS A 67 6.32 10.42 -11.10
N TYR A 68 7.02 9.62 -10.29
CA TYR A 68 8.32 9.06 -10.65
C TYR A 68 8.23 8.19 -11.92
N ALA A 69 7.25 7.29 -12.01
CA ALA A 69 7.09 6.42 -13.18
C ALA A 69 6.80 7.23 -14.45
N ASN A 70 5.94 8.25 -14.37
CA ASN A 70 5.64 9.11 -15.52
C ASN A 70 6.87 9.90 -15.98
N GLU A 71 7.67 10.42 -15.05
CA GLU A 71 8.86 11.22 -15.36
C GLU A 71 10.04 10.39 -15.86
N ASN A 72 10.18 9.14 -15.40
CA ASN A 72 11.41 8.36 -15.58
C ASN A 72 11.22 7.05 -16.36
N LEU A 73 10.01 6.52 -16.44
CA LEU A 73 9.72 5.18 -16.97
C LEU A 73 8.77 5.19 -18.17
N GLY A 74 8.42 6.36 -18.68
CA GLY A 74 7.64 6.51 -19.93
C GLY A 74 6.16 6.17 -19.78
N THR A 75 5.60 6.31 -18.58
CA THR A 75 4.18 6.05 -18.31
C THR A 75 3.36 7.34 -18.35
N LYS A 76 2.02 7.20 -18.45
CA LYS A 76 1.05 8.31 -18.44
C LYS A 76 -0.13 7.98 -17.54
N ILE A 77 0.17 7.79 -16.26
CA ILE A 77 -0.83 7.52 -15.23
C ILE A 77 -1.37 8.84 -14.68
N VAL A 78 -2.69 8.93 -14.57
CA VAL A 78 -3.39 10.09 -14.03
C VAL A 78 -4.09 9.71 -12.73
N MET A 79 -3.90 10.53 -11.70
CA MET A 79 -4.70 10.48 -10.48
C MET A 79 -5.38 11.84 -10.34
N LYS A 80 -6.72 11.84 -10.25
CA LYS A 80 -7.51 13.06 -10.06
C LYS A 80 -7.76 13.29 -8.57
N GLN A 81 -8.01 14.53 -8.18
CA GLN A 81 -8.27 14.87 -6.78
C GLN A 81 -9.47 14.10 -6.22
N GLU A 82 -10.55 13.97 -6.99
CA GLU A 82 -11.76 13.23 -6.64
C GLU A 82 -11.57 11.70 -6.57
N ASN A 83 -10.41 11.19 -6.98
CA ASN A 83 -10.03 9.78 -6.91
C ASN A 83 -9.22 9.46 -5.63
N THR A 84 -9.15 10.39 -4.68
CA THR A 84 -8.62 10.15 -3.32
C THR A 84 -9.77 10.22 -2.34
N LEU A 85 -9.98 9.16 -1.55
CA LEU A 85 -11.05 9.13 -0.56
C LEU A 85 -10.62 8.36 0.69
N TYR A 86 -10.88 8.95 1.87
CA TYR A 86 -10.83 8.26 3.15
C TYR A 86 -12.25 7.99 3.61
N GLN A 87 -12.59 6.72 3.83
CA GLN A 87 -13.95 6.33 4.19
C GLN A 87 -14.30 6.71 5.63
N GLY A 88 -13.30 6.71 6.54
CA GLY A 88 -13.46 7.05 7.96
C GLY A 88 -13.57 5.85 8.90
N SER A 89 -13.56 4.62 8.40
CA SER A 89 -13.51 3.38 9.19
C SER A 89 -12.66 2.31 8.50
N PHE A 90 -12.37 1.22 9.20
CA PHE A 90 -11.66 0.05 8.65
C PHE A 90 -12.54 -1.19 8.51
N ASP A 91 -13.83 -1.10 8.83
CA ASP A 91 -14.72 -2.26 8.98
C ASP A 91 -15.94 -2.23 8.06
N ASN A 92 -16.21 -1.11 7.38
CA ASN A 92 -17.39 -0.95 6.55
C ASN A 92 -17.20 -1.50 5.12
N VAL A 93 -17.26 -2.83 5.01
CA VAL A 93 -17.16 -3.56 3.73
C VAL A 93 -18.14 -3.05 2.68
N ALA A 94 -19.40 -2.78 3.07
CA ALA A 94 -20.43 -2.30 2.15
C ALA A 94 -20.07 -0.93 1.55
N ALA A 95 -19.58 -0.01 2.37
CA ALA A 95 -19.13 1.30 1.89
C ALA A 95 -17.96 1.17 0.90
N GLY A 96 -16.99 0.30 1.19
CA GLY A 96 -15.87 0.03 0.30
C GLY A 96 -16.28 -0.43 -1.09
N GLN A 97 -17.27 -1.33 -1.16
CA GLN A 97 -17.83 -1.79 -2.44
C GLN A 97 -18.48 -0.64 -3.22
N GLN A 98 -19.27 0.21 -2.57
CA GLN A 98 -19.92 1.37 -3.23
C GLN A 98 -18.93 2.42 -3.71
N ILE A 99 -17.89 2.70 -2.91
CA ILE A 99 -16.81 3.63 -3.28
C ILE A 99 -16.09 3.13 -4.54
N ALA A 100 -15.67 1.86 -4.53
CA ALA A 100 -14.99 1.27 -5.67
C ALA A 100 -15.87 1.25 -6.93
N ALA A 101 -17.17 0.94 -6.78
CA ALA A 101 -18.10 0.96 -7.90
C ALA A 101 -18.17 2.36 -8.53
N SER A 102 -18.27 3.41 -7.70
CA SER A 102 -18.29 4.78 -8.18
C SER A 102 -16.99 5.19 -8.89
N MET A 103 -15.83 4.77 -8.39
CA MET A 103 -14.54 5.05 -9.03
C MET A 103 -14.40 4.33 -10.37
N PHE A 104 -14.75 3.04 -10.43
CA PHE A 104 -14.75 2.29 -11.69
C PHE A 104 -15.76 2.83 -12.71
N ASP A 105 -16.93 3.32 -12.27
CA ASP A 105 -17.90 3.99 -13.15
C ASP A 105 -17.37 5.30 -13.76
N LYS A 106 -16.44 5.97 -13.07
CA LYS A 106 -15.76 7.18 -13.55
C LYS A 106 -14.55 6.89 -14.43
N GLY A 107 -14.22 5.62 -14.67
CA GLY A 107 -13.13 5.20 -15.54
C GLY A 107 -11.79 5.01 -14.85
N VAL A 108 -11.75 4.86 -13.52
CA VAL A 108 -10.55 4.41 -12.82
C VAL A 108 -10.24 2.97 -13.24
N ASP A 109 -8.99 2.69 -13.58
CA ASP A 109 -8.51 1.35 -13.95
C ASP A 109 -8.01 0.58 -12.71
N VAL A 110 -7.37 1.27 -11.76
CA VAL A 110 -6.76 0.65 -10.57
C VAL A 110 -7.03 1.45 -9.31
N ILE A 111 -7.49 0.76 -8.27
CA ILE A 111 -7.67 1.33 -6.93
C ILE A 111 -6.61 0.77 -5.98
N PHE A 112 -5.82 1.64 -5.36
CA PHE A 112 -4.99 1.27 -4.22
C PHE A 112 -5.81 1.36 -2.92
N ALA A 113 -6.05 0.21 -2.27
CA ALA A 113 -7.01 0.09 -1.17
C ALA A 113 -6.32 -0.12 0.20
N ALA A 114 -5.86 0.97 0.81
CA ALA A 114 -5.27 0.97 2.16
C ALA A 114 -6.34 1.11 3.26
N ALA A 115 -7.28 0.16 3.32
CA ALA A 115 -8.55 0.40 4.02
C ALA A 115 -9.13 -0.79 4.82
N GLY A 116 -8.36 -1.83 5.11
CA GLY A 116 -8.86 -2.98 5.89
C GLY A 116 -10.12 -3.60 5.28
N GLY A 117 -11.19 -3.76 6.07
CA GLY A 117 -12.49 -4.25 5.62
C GLY A 117 -13.15 -3.39 4.54
N VAL A 118 -12.95 -2.07 4.54
CA VAL A 118 -13.36 -1.21 3.40
C VAL A 118 -12.61 -1.63 2.13
N GLY A 119 -11.33 -1.98 2.24
CA GLY A 119 -10.54 -2.53 1.14
C GLY A 119 -11.06 -3.87 0.62
N VAL A 120 -11.54 -4.75 1.51
CA VAL A 120 -12.23 -6.00 1.12
C VAL A 120 -13.47 -5.70 0.27
N GLY A 121 -14.22 -4.65 0.59
CA GLY A 121 -15.34 -4.18 -0.24
C GLY A 121 -14.90 -3.79 -1.65
N ALA A 122 -13.79 -3.07 -1.77
CA ALA A 122 -13.22 -2.69 -3.07
C ALA A 122 -12.75 -3.91 -3.89
N ILE A 123 -12.14 -4.91 -3.23
CA ILE A 123 -11.78 -6.20 -3.85
C ILE A 123 -13.02 -6.91 -4.39
N ASN A 124 -14.09 -6.99 -3.59
CA ASN A 124 -15.34 -7.61 -4.02
C ASN A 124 -15.93 -6.92 -5.26
N GLU A 125 -15.87 -5.59 -5.32
CA GLU A 125 -16.36 -4.87 -6.49
C GLU A 125 -15.50 -5.14 -7.73
N ALA A 126 -14.17 -5.11 -7.61
CA ALA A 126 -13.29 -5.43 -8.73
C ALA A 126 -13.55 -6.85 -9.26
N LYS A 127 -13.82 -7.82 -8.37
CA LYS A 127 -14.24 -9.17 -8.78
C LYS A 127 -15.54 -9.17 -9.60
N ASN A 128 -16.53 -8.36 -9.20
CA ASN A 128 -17.78 -8.22 -9.96
C ASN A 128 -17.53 -7.63 -11.34
N ARG A 129 -16.72 -6.56 -11.42
CA ARG A 129 -16.35 -5.88 -12.67
C ARG A 129 -15.63 -6.83 -13.63
N VAL A 130 -14.63 -7.56 -13.15
CA VAL A 130 -13.87 -8.52 -13.96
C VAL A 130 -14.73 -9.70 -14.40
N THR A 131 -15.61 -10.20 -13.53
CA THR A 131 -16.59 -11.24 -13.93
C THR A 131 -17.55 -10.74 -15.01
N ALA A 132 -17.89 -9.45 -15.00
CA ALA A 132 -18.70 -8.79 -16.04
C ALA A 132 -17.89 -8.38 -17.29
N GLY A 133 -16.62 -8.79 -17.40
CA GLY A 133 -15.78 -8.55 -18.58
C GLY A 133 -15.12 -7.16 -18.62
N LYS A 134 -15.06 -6.44 -17.50
CA LYS A 134 -14.24 -5.23 -17.37
C LYS A 134 -12.81 -5.58 -16.98
N GLU A 135 -11.87 -4.72 -17.32
CA GLU A 135 -10.48 -4.85 -16.92
C GLU A 135 -10.19 -3.77 -15.88
N VAL A 136 -10.18 -4.16 -14.62
CA VAL A 136 -9.89 -3.28 -13.48
C VAL A 136 -9.10 -4.05 -12.44
N TRP A 137 -8.31 -3.35 -11.64
CA TRP A 137 -7.44 -3.97 -10.65
C TRP A 137 -7.52 -3.31 -9.28
N ILE A 138 -7.08 -4.07 -8.27
CA ILE A 138 -6.82 -3.58 -6.93
C ILE A 138 -5.33 -3.73 -6.61
N VAL A 139 -4.76 -2.73 -5.97
CA VAL A 139 -3.50 -2.88 -5.22
C VAL A 139 -3.87 -3.07 -3.75
N GLY A 140 -3.42 -4.19 -3.18
CA GLY A 140 -3.63 -4.52 -1.77
C GLY A 140 -2.61 -3.87 -0.82
N VAL A 141 -2.76 -4.07 0.49
CA VAL A 141 -1.84 -3.61 1.54
C VAL A 141 -1.58 -4.67 2.59
N ASP A 142 -0.57 -4.42 3.42
CA ASP A 142 -0.21 -5.14 4.66
C ASP A 142 0.35 -6.54 4.43
N VAL A 143 -0.41 -7.39 3.73
CA VAL A 143 -0.09 -8.78 3.38
C VAL A 143 -0.15 -8.98 1.87
N ASP A 144 0.19 -10.17 1.40
CA ASP A 144 -0.10 -10.55 0.01
C ASP A 144 -1.59 -10.87 -0.11
N GLN A 145 -2.35 -9.96 -0.71
CA GLN A 145 -3.79 -10.12 -0.87
C GLN A 145 -4.16 -10.85 -2.16
N TYR A 146 -3.21 -11.32 -2.99
CA TYR A 146 -3.50 -12.06 -4.22
C TYR A 146 -4.56 -13.17 -4.03
N PRO A 147 -4.53 -13.99 -2.95
CA PRO A 147 -5.55 -15.00 -2.69
C PRO A 147 -6.96 -14.43 -2.48
N GLU A 148 -7.08 -13.24 -1.89
CA GLU A 148 -8.38 -12.57 -1.62
C GLU A 148 -9.07 -12.13 -2.91
N GLY A 149 -8.28 -11.80 -3.95
CA GLY A 149 -8.77 -11.42 -5.26
C GLY A 149 -9.11 -12.56 -6.21
N LEU A 150 -8.91 -13.83 -5.82
CA LEU A 150 -9.12 -14.99 -6.71
C LEU A 150 -10.57 -15.11 -7.19
N LEU A 151 -10.71 -15.25 -8.50
CA LEU A 151 -11.94 -15.56 -9.21
C LEU A 151 -12.05 -17.07 -9.45
N PRO A 152 -13.26 -17.60 -9.76
CA PRO A 152 -13.43 -19.01 -10.15
C PRO A 152 -12.57 -19.45 -11.33
N SER A 153 -12.13 -18.50 -12.18
CA SER A 153 -11.21 -18.76 -13.29
C SER A 153 -9.77 -19.04 -12.88
N GLY A 154 -9.41 -18.84 -11.60
CA GLY A 154 -8.05 -18.95 -11.08
C GLY A 154 -7.20 -17.67 -11.25
N LYS A 155 -7.72 -16.65 -11.94
CA LYS A 155 -7.08 -15.32 -11.99
C LYS A 155 -7.46 -14.49 -10.77
N SER A 156 -6.59 -13.58 -10.36
CA SER A 156 -6.87 -12.62 -9.28
C SER A 156 -7.06 -11.21 -9.82
N VAL A 157 -7.94 -10.43 -9.19
CA VAL A 157 -8.08 -8.98 -9.45
C VAL A 157 -7.03 -8.12 -8.73
N ILE A 158 -6.17 -8.74 -7.91
CA ILE A 158 -5.11 -8.06 -7.17
C ILE A 158 -3.88 -7.97 -8.06
N LEU A 159 -3.53 -6.77 -8.49
CA LEU A 159 -2.34 -6.56 -9.32
C LEU A 159 -1.06 -6.86 -8.54
N THR A 160 -0.95 -6.32 -7.33
CA THR A 160 0.12 -6.56 -6.36
C THR A 160 -0.35 -6.10 -4.97
N SER A 161 0.50 -6.12 -3.95
CA SER A 161 0.20 -5.60 -2.60
C SER A 161 1.36 -4.83 -2.00
N ALA A 162 1.10 -3.67 -1.39
CA ALA A 162 2.10 -2.92 -0.63
C ALA A 162 2.24 -3.53 0.77
N GLN A 163 3.17 -4.47 0.93
CA GLN A 163 3.30 -5.30 2.14
C GLN A 163 4.03 -4.59 3.28
N LYS A 164 3.66 -4.96 4.51
CA LYS A 164 4.27 -4.46 5.75
C LYS A 164 4.79 -5.57 6.67
N TYR A 165 5.02 -6.78 6.17
CA TYR A 165 5.65 -7.92 6.88
C TYR A 165 5.35 -8.01 8.40
N LEU A 166 4.07 -7.76 8.74
CA LEU A 166 3.60 -7.63 10.12
C LEU A 166 3.78 -8.95 10.88
N ASP A 167 3.65 -10.05 10.15
CA ASP A 167 3.89 -11.42 10.57
C ASP A 167 5.33 -11.61 11.07
N ARG A 168 6.32 -11.14 10.30
CA ARG A 168 7.75 -11.25 10.66
C ARG A 168 8.05 -10.46 11.92
N ALA A 169 7.62 -9.20 11.96
CA ALA A 169 7.80 -8.35 13.13
C ALA A 169 7.15 -8.95 14.38
N SER A 170 5.93 -9.47 14.27
CA SER A 170 5.22 -10.11 15.39
C SER A 170 5.93 -11.38 15.86
N TYR A 171 6.35 -12.23 14.93
CA TYR A 171 7.09 -13.46 15.24
C TYR A 171 8.40 -13.15 15.95
N ASP A 172 9.17 -12.19 15.45
CA ASP A 172 10.47 -11.81 16.02
C ASP A 172 10.30 -11.21 17.42
N MET A 173 9.24 -10.46 17.69
CA MET A 173 8.97 -9.93 19.04
C MET A 173 8.63 -11.05 20.03
N ILE A 174 7.78 -12.01 19.64
CA ILE A 174 7.46 -13.18 20.48
C ILE A 174 8.72 -13.99 20.75
N LYS A 175 9.53 -14.25 19.71
CA LYS A 175 10.79 -14.98 19.82
C LYS A 175 11.79 -14.27 20.73
N ALA A 176 11.93 -12.95 20.60
CA ALA A 176 12.81 -12.15 21.45
C ALA A 176 12.36 -12.20 22.91
N TYR A 177 11.05 -12.11 23.17
CA TYR A 177 10.49 -12.21 24.52
C TYR A 177 10.77 -13.58 25.16
N LEU A 178 10.49 -14.68 24.44
CA LEU A 178 10.75 -16.03 24.94
C LEU A 178 12.23 -16.33 25.19
N ALA A 179 13.13 -15.56 24.58
CA ALA A 179 14.58 -15.66 24.76
C ALA A 179 15.14 -14.67 25.80
N ASP A 180 14.29 -13.99 26.57
CA ASP A 180 14.66 -12.92 27.52
C ASP A 180 15.46 -11.77 26.86
N LYS A 181 15.21 -11.51 25.58
CA LYS A 181 15.85 -10.47 24.75
C LYS A 181 14.86 -9.44 24.21
N PHE A 182 13.70 -9.30 24.84
CA PHE A 182 12.68 -8.34 24.42
C PHE A 182 13.27 -6.92 24.40
N PRO A 183 13.24 -6.20 23.26
CA PRO A 183 13.91 -4.91 23.12
C PRO A 183 13.08 -3.74 23.69
N GLY A 184 12.44 -3.94 24.85
CA GLY A 184 11.53 -2.97 25.45
C GLY A 184 12.20 -1.61 25.69
N GLY A 185 11.42 -0.53 25.52
CA GLY A 185 11.92 0.84 25.53
C GLY A 185 12.51 1.31 24.18
N LYS A 186 12.68 0.40 23.21
CA LYS A 186 13.25 0.74 21.90
C LYS A 186 12.20 0.73 20.80
N ARG A 187 12.25 1.76 19.96
CA ARG A 187 11.52 1.81 18.69
C ARG A 187 12.24 0.99 17.63
N LEU A 188 11.47 0.28 16.82
CA LEU A 188 11.93 -0.44 15.63
C LEU A 188 11.32 0.20 14.39
N ASP A 189 12.18 0.64 13.47
CA ASP A 189 11.79 1.23 12.20
C ASP A 189 12.01 0.23 11.06
N PHE A 190 10.99 0.05 10.23
CA PHE A 190 10.97 -0.89 9.11
C PHE A 190 10.75 -0.12 7.79
N GLY A 191 11.65 -0.33 6.84
CA GLY A 191 11.66 0.34 5.54
C GLY A 191 12.35 -0.53 4.48
N ALA A 192 12.53 0.02 3.29
CA ALA A 192 13.23 -0.65 2.20
C ALA A 192 14.65 -1.03 2.63
N ALA A 193 15.40 -0.09 3.23
CA ALA A 193 16.81 -0.27 3.61
C ALA A 193 17.09 -1.45 4.54
N ASN A 194 16.09 -1.98 5.24
CA ASN A 194 16.21 -3.16 6.09
C ASN A 194 15.22 -4.29 5.74
N ASP A 195 14.71 -4.31 4.50
CA ASP A 195 13.78 -5.32 3.99
C ASP A 195 12.51 -5.47 4.87
N GLY A 196 12.10 -4.37 5.51
CA GLY A 196 10.97 -4.32 6.44
C GLY A 196 9.60 -4.16 5.77
N LEU A 197 9.60 -3.89 4.47
CA LEU A 197 8.43 -3.73 3.61
C LEU A 197 8.81 -4.02 2.15
N GLY A 198 7.82 -4.11 1.27
CA GLY A 198 8.04 -4.31 -0.16
C GLY A 198 6.77 -4.73 -0.88
N LEU A 199 6.93 -5.37 -2.03
CA LEU A 199 5.87 -6.11 -2.71
C LEU A 199 6.00 -7.62 -2.43
N PRO A 200 4.99 -8.45 -2.78
CA PRO A 200 5.13 -9.90 -2.78
C PRO A 200 6.35 -10.34 -3.59
N LEU A 201 7.03 -11.40 -3.13
CA LEU A 201 8.14 -12.00 -3.87
C LEU A 201 7.69 -12.58 -5.23
N VAL A 202 6.43 -13.02 -5.30
CA VAL A 202 5.82 -13.55 -6.50
C VAL A 202 4.57 -12.72 -6.80
N ASN A 203 4.54 -12.07 -7.95
CA ASN A 203 3.40 -11.28 -8.41
C ASN A 203 2.86 -11.86 -9.74
N PRO A 204 1.90 -12.80 -9.71
CA PRO A 204 1.44 -13.50 -10.92
C PRO A 204 0.80 -12.61 -11.99
N ASN A 205 0.36 -11.40 -11.62
CA ASN A 205 -0.26 -10.43 -12.52
C ASN A 205 0.73 -9.40 -13.10
N LEU A 206 2.00 -9.43 -12.67
CA LEU A 206 3.06 -8.62 -13.26
C LEU A 206 3.87 -9.47 -14.25
N SER A 207 4.28 -8.88 -15.37
CA SER A 207 5.23 -9.55 -16.26
C SER A 207 6.63 -9.56 -15.65
N ASP A 208 7.47 -10.50 -16.09
CA ASP A 208 8.87 -10.57 -15.64
C ASP A 208 9.63 -9.25 -15.87
N GLU A 209 9.33 -8.54 -16.96
CA GLU A 209 9.93 -7.23 -17.27
C GLU A 209 9.50 -6.17 -16.25
N VAL A 210 8.20 -6.13 -15.90
CA VAL A 210 7.70 -5.21 -14.88
C VAL A 210 8.31 -5.54 -13.52
N GLN A 211 8.36 -6.82 -13.14
CA GLN A 211 8.97 -7.25 -11.89
C GLN A 211 10.44 -6.85 -11.82
N ALA A 212 11.24 -7.14 -12.85
CA ALA A 212 12.66 -6.79 -12.88
C ALA A 212 12.89 -5.28 -12.75
N LYS A 213 12.02 -4.45 -13.36
CA LYS A 213 12.12 -2.99 -13.23
C LYS A 213 11.75 -2.51 -11.84
N VAL A 214 10.73 -3.10 -11.21
CA VAL A 214 10.36 -2.80 -9.83
C VAL A 214 11.48 -3.19 -8.86
N ASP A 215 12.12 -4.33 -9.07
CA ASP A 215 13.25 -4.79 -8.25
C ASP A 215 14.44 -3.81 -8.37
N GLU A 216 14.75 -3.32 -9.59
CA GLU A 216 15.76 -2.27 -9.78
C GLU A 216 15.44 -0.98 -9.00
N VAL A 217 14.18 -0.55 -9.04
CA VAL A 217 13.71 0.61 -8.30
C VAL A 217 13.75 0.38 -6.79
N PHE A 218 13.46 -0.84 -6.33
CA PHE A 218 13.56 -1.20 -4.93
C PHE A 218 15.00 -1.16 -4.43
N GLU A 219 15.96 -1.69 -5.18
CA GLU A 219 17.38 -1.58 -4.81
C GLU A 219 17.86 -0.12 -4.73
N LYS A 220 17.36 0.76 -5.61
CA LYS A 220 17.63 2.21 -5.53
C LYS A 220 17.02 2.87 -4.29
N LEU A 221 15.82 2.44 -3.88
CA LEU A 221 15.21 2.85 -2.60
C LEU A 221 16.04 2.36 -1.41
N LYS A 222 16.47 1.10 -1.41
CA LYS A 222 17.32 0.51 -0.37
C LYS A 222 18.64 1.25 -0.21
N ALA A 223 19.23 1.66 -1.34
CA ALA A 223 20.46 2.44 -1.38
C ALA A 223 20.26 3.94 -1.05
N GLY A 224 19.02 4.42 -0.95
CA GLY A 224 18.69 5.82 -0.70
C GLY A 224 18.93 6.75 -1.90
N GLU A 225 19.13 6.20 -3.10
CA GLU A 225 19.24 6.94 -4.36
C GLU A 225 17.90 7.55 -4.76
N ILE A 226 16.81 6.81 -4.51
CA ILE A 226 15.44 7.30 -4.57
C ILE A 226 15.01 7.61 -3.14
N LYS A 227 14.50 8.83 -2.92
CA LYS A 227 13.93 9.25 -1.64
C LYS A 227 12.45 9.51 -1.82
N VAL A 228 11.65 8.86 -0.97
CA VAL A 228 10.22 9.07 -0.88
C VAL A 228 9.96 9.69 0.48
N VAL A 229 9.18 10.78 0.52
CA VAL A 229 8.92 11.47 1.77
C VAL A 229 7.62 11.00 2.42
N ALA A 230 7.61 11.01 3.75
CA ALA A 230 6.47 10.66 4.58
C ALA A 230 5.62 11.90 4.93
N GLU A 231 5.41 12.79 3.96
CA GLU A 231 4.63 14.01 4.13
C GLU A 231 3.95 14.43 2.83
N VAL A 232 2.95 15.31 2.93
CA VAL A 232 2.26 15.85 1.76
C VAL A 232 3.16 16.85 1.03
N LEU A 233 3.36 16.66 -0.28
CA LEU A 233 4.06 17.61 -1.14
C LEU A 233 3.06 18.51 -1.91
N PRO A 234 3.49 19.70 -2.40
CA PRO A 234 2.64 20.54 -3.23
C PRO A 234 2.09 19.78 -4.45
N GLY A 235 0.78 19.85 -4.66
CA GLY A 235 0.09 19.19 -5.77
C GLY A 235 -0.37 17.75 -5.48
N MET A 236 -0.09 17.22 -4.30
CA MET A 236 -0.66 15.95 -3.85
C MET A 236 -2.03 16.14 -3.19
N TYR A 237 -2.85 15.09 -3.24
CA TYR A 237 -4.19 15.03 -2.65
C TYR A 237 -4.14 14.27 -1.33
N ASN A 238 -4.83 14.80 -0.32
CA ASN A 238 -5.25 14.06 0.88
C ASN A 238 -6.73 13.74 0.76
#